data_AF-A0A534CFS9-F1
#
_entry.id   AF-A0A534CFS9-F1
#
_cell.length_a   1.000
_cell.length_b   1.000
_cell.length_c   1.000
_cell.angle_alpha   90.00
_cell.angle_beta   90.00
_cell.angle_gamma   90.00
#
_symmetry.space_group_name_H-M   'P 1'
#
loop_
_entity.id
_entity.type
_entity.pdbx_description
1 polymer ?
#
loop_
_entity_poly.entity_id
_entity_poly.type
_entity_poly.pdbx_seq_one_letter_code
_entity_poly.pdbx_strand_id
1 'polypeptide(L)'
;TRIGFDWLRARIEKLAVDGPWQAIARTGLRDAALRVQRRLSERVLARTGRGSAEARVSAWAESAGKDLALWQRTLADMRAAGAGDFATLTVGVESVRRLAG
;
A
#
# COMPACT_ATOMS: atom_id res chain seq x y z
N THR A 1 -8.58 -2.56 -6.33
CA THR A 1 -9.33 -1.37 -5.86
C THR A 1 -8.68 -0.08 -6.38
N ARG A 2 -9.36 1.09 -6.32
CA ARG A 2 -8.91 2.38 -6.90
C ARG A 2 -7.47 2.80 -6.54
N ILE A 3 -6.97 2.39 -5.37
CA ILE A 3 -5.64 2.78 -4.85
C ILE A 3 -4.60 1.65 -5.01
N GLY A 4 -5.00 0.39 -5.26
CA GLY A 4 -4.07 -0.69 -5.57
C GLY A 4 -3.39 -1.40 -4.38
N PHE A 5 -3.84 -1.13 -3.15
CA PHE A 5 -3.37 -1.82 -1.93
C PHE A 5 -3.62 -3.34 -1.97
N ASP A 6 -4.73 -3.75 -2.56
CA ASP A 6 -5.12 -5.15 -2.74
C ASP A 6 -4.08 -5.92 -3.54
N TRP A 7 -3.51 -5.29 -4.57
CA TRP A 7 -2.47 -5.89 -5.38
C TRP A 7 -1.18 -6.11 -4.58
N LEU A 8 -0.71 -5.09 -3.84
CA LEU A 8 0.51 -5.21 -3.03
C LEU A 8 0.38 -6.34 -2.01
N ARG A 9 -0.74 -6.38 -1.27
CA ARG A 9 -1.03 -7.44 -0.31
C ARG A 9 -1.03 -8.82 -0.98
N ALA A 10 -1.72 -8.95 -2.11
CA ALA A 10 -1.77 -10.22 -2.85
C ALA A 10 -0.39 -10.69 -3.33
N ARG A 11 0.52 -9.76 -3.69
CA ARG A 11 1.90 -10.12 -4.06
C ARG A 11 2.73 -10.54 -2.85
N ILE A 12 2.59 -9.87 -1.71
CA ILE A 12 3.25 -10.27 -0.46
C ILE A 12 2.82 -11.68 -0.03
N GLU A 13 1.53 -12.01 -0.11
CA GLU A 13 1.05 -13.37 0.21
C GLU A 13 1.62 -14.44 -0.72
N LYS A 14 1.88 -14.08 -1.99
CA LYS A 14 2.44 -14.98 -3.01
C LYS A 14 3.96 -15.04 -3.01
N LEU A 15 4.65 -14.32 -2.12
CA LEU A 15 6.11 -14.44 -1.99
C LEU A 15 6.49 -15.88 -1.65
N ALA A 16 7.32 -16.46 -2.53
CA ALA A 16 8.02 -17.70 -2.22
C ALA A 16 8.94 -17.45 -1.03
N VAL A 17 9.00 -18.45 -0.14
CA VAL A 17 9.85 -18.41 1.04
C VAL A 17 10.75 -19.63 1.00
N ASP A 18 12.04 -19.39 1.20
CA ASP A 18 13.07 -20.39 1.36
C ASP A 18 13.65 -20.26 2.77
N GLY A 19 13.19 -21.12 3.66
CA GLY A 19 13.60 -21.15 5.05
C GLY A 19 12.85 -20.19 6.00
N PRO A 20 13.17 -20.29 7.30
CA PRO A 20 12.41 -19.64 8.37
C PRO A 20 12.50 -18.11 8.35
N TRP A 21 13.66 -17.56 8.00
CA TRP A 21 13.87 -16.11 7.99
C TRP A 21 13.05 -15.40 6.91
N GLN A 22 12.89 -16.01 5.74
CA GLN A 22 12.03 -15.45 4.69
C GLN A 22 10.55 -15.55 5.05
N ALA A 23 10.12 -16.60 5.76
CA ALA A 23 8.76 -16.69 6.29
C ALA A 23 8.45 -15.59 7.31
N ILE A 24 9.42 -15.28 8.19
CA ILE A 24 9.33 -14.16 9.14
C ILE A 24 9.29 -12.82 8.37
N ALA A 25 10.17 -12.63 7.38
CA ALA A 25 10.19 -11.42 6.57
C ALA A 25 8.86 -11.19 5.83
N ARG A 26 8.24 -12.25 5.30
CA ARG A 26 6.95 -12.16 4.60
C ARG A 26 5.84 -11.73 5.55
N THR A 27 5.84 -12.31 6.76
CA THR A 27 4.92 -11.90 7.83
C THR A 27 5.13 -10.43 8.21
N GLY A 28 6.38 -10.00 8.38
CA GLY A 28 6.72 -8.60 8.67
C GLY A 28 6.25 -7.62 7.59
N LEU A 29 6.44 -7.96 6.31
CA LEU A 29 5.95 -7.16 5.18
C LEU A 29 4.43 -7.05 5.17
N ARG A 30 3.73 -8.17 5.41
CA ARG A 30 2.27 -8.18 5.51
C ARG A 30 1.77 -7.28 6.63
N ASP A 31 2.36 -7.40 7.81
CA ASP A 31 1.96 -6.59 8.97
C ASP A 31 2.26 -5.11 8.75
N ALA A 32 3.40 -4.79 8.10
CA ALA A 32 3.73 -3.43 7.73
C ALA A 32 2.71 -2.85 6.74
N ALA A 33 2.34 -3.59 5.69
CA ALA A 33 1.31 -3.17 4.74
C ALA A 33 -0.05 -2.92 5.40
N LEU A 34 -0.47 -3.83 6.31
CA LEU A 34 -1.72 -3.70 7.06
C LEU A 34 -1.71 -2.48 7.99
N ARG A 35 -0.60 -2.23 8.70
CA ARG A 35 -0.46 -1.03 9.55
C ARG A 35 -0.61 0.25 8.75
N VAL A 36 -0.01 0.32 7.57
CA VAL A 36 -0.15 1.49 6.70
C VAL A 36 -1.59 1.65 6.19
N GLN A 37 -2.21 0.57 5.73
CA GLN A 37 -3.61 0.61 5.28
C GLN A 37 -4.56 1.06 6.40
N ARG A 38 -4.34 0.60 7.63
CA ARG A 38 -5.11 1.02 8.80
C ARG A 38 -4.96 2.52 9.06
N ARG A 39 -3.72 3.02 9.15
CA ARG A 39 -3.45 4.45 9.36
C ARG A 39 -4.06 5.31 8.27
N LEU A 40 -3.99 4.85 7.01
CA LEU A 40 -4.62 5.55 5.91
C LEU A 40 -6.15 5.59 6.05
N SER A 41 -6.77 4.45 6.37
CA SER A 41 -8.21 4.36 6.60
C SER A 41 -8.66 5.30 7.72
N GLU A 42 -7.93 5.33 8.84
CA GLU A 42 -8.17 6.25 9.95
C GLU A 42 -8.11 7.71 9.50
N ARG A 43 -7.13 8.10 8.68
CA ARG A 43 -7.02 9.46 8.13
C ARG A 43 -8.18 9.83 7.22
N VAL A 44 -8.62 8.91 6.37
CA VAL A 44 -9.78 9.13 5.48
C VAL A 44 -11.05 9.31 6.32
N LEU A 45 -11.22 8.49 7.36
CA LEU A 45 -12.38 8.53 8.26
C LEU A 45 -12.37 9.76 9.18
N ALA A 46 -11.20 10.24 9.62
CA ALA A 46 -11.06 11.42 10.46
C ALA A 46 -11.42 12.74 9.75
N ARG A 47 -11.58 12.72 8.41
CA ARG A 47 -12.07 13.90 7.69
C ARG A 47 -13.53 14.16 8.07
N THR A 48 -13.76 15.28 8.75
CA THR A 48 -15.05 15.70 9.32
C THR A 48 -16.05 16.25 8.30
N GLY A 49 -15.69 16.30 7.01
CA GLY A 49 -16.60 16.72 5.95
C GLY A 49 -17.85 15.82 5.88
N ARG A 50 -19.03 16.44 5.83
CA ARG A 50 -20.29 15.77 5.45
C ARG A 50 -20.15 15.25 4.01
N GLY A 51 -20.53 13.99 3.76
CA GLY A 51 -20.44 13.37 2.43
C GLY A 51 -20.39 11.84 2.50
N SER A 52 -20.55 11.17 1.34
CA SER A 52 -20.44 9.71 1.23
C SER A 52 -19.01 9.23 1.48
N ALA A 53 -18.83 7.90 1.62
CA ALA A 53 -17.51 7.30 1.71
C ALA A 53 -16.64 7.64 0.49
N GLU A 54 -17.23 7.64 -0.71
CA GLU A 54 -16.56 7.98 -1.97
C GLU A 54 -16.11 9.44 -2.00
N ALA A 55 -16.91 10.35 -1.45
CA ALA A 55 -16.56 11.76 -1.34
C ALA A 55 -15.34 11.95 -0.42
N ARG A 56 -15.30 11.25 0.73
CA ARG A 56 -14.16 11.29 1.65
C ARG A 56 -12.89 10.70 1.03
N VAL A 57 -13.01 9.60 0.30
CA VAL A 57 -11.88 9.00 -0.43
C VAL A 57 -11.38 9.93 -1.53
N SER A 58 -12.27 10.60 -2.26
CA SER A 58 -11.87 11.52 -3.34
C SER A 58 -11.19 12.77 -2.79
N ALA A 59 -11.75 13.39 -1.74
CA ALA A 59 -11.11 14.50 -1.04
C ALA A 59 -9.76 14.12 -0.42
N TRP A 60 -9.62 12.88 0.08
CA TRP A 60 -8.32 12.38 0.50
C TRP A 60 -7.35 12.25 -0.67
N ALA A 61 -7.78 11.64 -1.79
CA ALA A 61 -6.93 11.43 -2.96
C ALA A 61 -6.40 12.75 -3.54
N GLU A 62 -7.25 13.78 -3.60
CA GLU A 62 -6.86 15.14 -3.97
C GLU A 62 -5.79 15.70 -3.04
N SER A 63 -5.97 15.55 -1.72
CA SER A 63 -4.99 16.03 -0.74
C SER A 63 -3.67 15.25 -0.73
N ALA A 64 -3.72 13.95 -1.07
CA ALA A 64 -2.53 13.10 -1.14
C ALA A 64 -1.68 13.44 -2.38
N GLY A 65 -2.29 14.02 -3.42
CA GLY A 65 -1.61 14.68 -4.54
C GLY A 65 -0.39 13.91 -5.08
N LYS A 66 0.79 14.49 -4.87
CA LYS A 66 2.08 13.96 -5.37
C LYS A 66 2.44 12.60 -4.79
N ASP A 67 2.12 12.33 -3.52
CA ASP A 67 2.44 11.05 -2.90
C ASP A 67 1.59 9.93 -3.51
N LEU A 68 0.30 10.20 -3.78
CA LEU A 68 -0.57 9.26 -4.48
C LEU A 68 -0.10 8.99 -5.91
N ALA A 69 0.32 10.03 -6.64
CA ALA A 69 0.87 9.88 -7.98
C ALA A 69 2.17 9.06 -7.98
N LEU A 70 3.07 9.30 -7.02
CA LEU A 70 4.30 8.52 -6.86
C LEU A 70 3.98 7.05 -6.58
N TRP A 71 3.06 6.77 -5.65
CA TRP A 71 2.64 5.40 -5.37
C TRP A 71 2.07 4.71 -6.62
N GLN A 72 1.19 5.38 -7.37
CA GLN A 72 0.60 4.82 -8.59
C GLN A 72 1.66 4.48 -9.64
N ARG A 73 2.69 5.33 -9.78
CA ARG A 73 3.84 5.08 -10.64
C ARG A 73 4.64 3.87 -10.17
N THR A 74 5.06 3.85 -8.91
CA THR A 74 5.79 2.71 -8.33
C THR A 74 5.01 1.40 -8.51
N LEU A 75 3.70 1.43 -8.26
CA LEU A 75 2.83 0.28 -8.43
C LEU A 75 2.77 -0.19 -9.89
N ALA A 76 2.75 0.73 -10.86
CA ALA A 76 2.78 0.40 -12.28
C ALA A 76 4.13 -0.24 -12.66
N ASP A 77 5.24 0.33 -12.20
CA ASP A 77 6.59 -0.19 -12.44
C ASP A 77 6.76 -1.60 -11.86
N MET A 78 6.30 -1.82 -10.62
CA MET A 78 6.30 -3.13 -9.96
C MET A 78 5.46 -4.17 -10.73
N ARG A 79 4.31 -3.76 -11.27
CA ARG A 79 3.45 -4.65 -12.08
C ARG A 79 4.12 -5.04 -13.38
N ALA A 80 4.74 -4.09 -14.07
CA ALA A 80 5.46 -4.33 -15.32
C ALA A 80 6.67 -5.24 -15.12
N ALA A 81 7.40 -5.07 -14.00
CA ALA A 81 8.56 -5.89 -13.66
C ALA A 81 8.19 -7.31 -13.15
N GLY A 82 6.91 -7.65 -13.02
CA GLY A 82 6.49 -8.94 -12.47
C GLY A 82 6.82 -9.12 -10.98
N ALA A 83 6.96 -8.01 -10.23
CA ALA A 83 7.47 -7.95 -8.86
C ALA A 83 7.08 -9.17 -8.01
N GLY A 84 8.09 -9.95 -7.63
CA GLY A 84 7.93 -11.21 -6.91
C GLY A 84 9.01 -11.48 -5.86
N ASP A 85 9.88 -10.50 -5.59
CA ASP A 85 10.94 -10.61 -4.58
C ASP A 85 10.68 -9.69 -3.37
N PHE A 86 11.43 -9.95 -2.29
CA PHE A 86 11.33 -9.20 -1.05
C PHE A 86 11.75 -7.74 -1.19
N ALA A 87 12.77 -7.47 -2.00
CA ALA A 87 13.32 -6.13 -2.17
C ALA A 87 12.29 -5.20 -2.82
N THR A 88 11.69 -5.63 -3.93
CA THR A 88 10.69 -4.87 -4.67
C THR A 88 9.45 -4.64 -3.82
N LEU A 89 8.98 -5.65 -3.09
CA LEU A 89 7.81 -5.51 -2.24
C LEU A 89 8.07 -4.64 -0.99
N THR A 90 9.30 -4.59 -0.49
CA THR A 90 9.71 -3.64 0.55
C THR A 90 9.61 -2.21 0.03
N VAL A 91 10.10 -1.93 -1.17
CA VAL A 91 9.95 -0.61 -1.82
C VAL A 91 8.47 -0.25 -2.00
N GLY A 92 7.64 -1.22 -2.36
CA GLY A 92 6.19 -1.04 -2.44
C GLY A 92 5.57 -0.62 -1.12
N VAL A 93 5.90 -1.30 -0.02
CA VAL A 93 5.41 -0.98 1.34
C VAL A 93 5.88 0.41 1.79
N GLU A 94 7.14 0.76 1.56
CA GLU A 94 7.65 2.10 1.93
C GLU A 94 7.04 3.21 1.08
N SER A 95 6.77 2.96 -0.21
CA SER A 95 6.06 3.91 -1.07
C SER A 95 4.63 4.15 -0.57
N VAL A 96 3.94 3.08 -0.16
CA VAL A 96 2.61 3.15 0.44
C VAL A 96 2.63 3.85 1.79
N ARG A 97 3.67 3.65 2.60
CA ARG A 97 3.85 4.31 3.91
C ARG A 97 3.85 5.83 3.80
N ARG A 98 4.40 6.39 2.70
CA ARG A 98 4.37 7.83 2.43
C ARG A 98 2.96 8.38 2.30
N LEU A 99 2.01 7.60 1.77
CA LEU A 99 0.58 7.99 1.70
C LEU A 99 -0.07 8.16 3.08
N ALA A 100 0.47 7.46 4.08
CA ALA A 100 -0.01 7.52 5.45
C ALA A 100 0.78 8.52 6.30
N GLY A 101 1.94 9.02 5.82
CA GLY A 101 2.78 10.06 6.46
C GLY A 101 1.99 11.33 6.67
#